data_AF-A0A7E4W1Z3-F1
#
_entry.id   AF-A0A7E4W1Z3-F1
#
_cell.length_a   1.000
_cell.length_b   1.000
_cell.length_c   1.000
_cell.angle_alpha   90.00
_cell.angle_beta   90.00
_cell.angle_gamma   90.00
#
_symmetry.space_group_name_H-M   'P 1'
#
loop_
_entity.id
_entity.type
_entity.pdbx_description
1 polymer ?
#
loop_
_entity_poly.entity_id
_entity_poly.type
_entity_poly.pdbx_seq_one_letter_code
_entity_poly.pdbx_strand_id
1 'polypeptide(L)'
;MACYEDSTHSEPFERNVPKSFKDYYAVISHPICFKNIASKIEGYEYKTVPEFIADMNLVFANCVSFNPSGSPIEKSARYVYNLYLTAVRSQLKPFLDKVWCYSPKA
;
A
#
# COMPACT_ATOMS: atom_id res chain seq x y z
N MET A 1 6.05 0.15 31.33
CA MET A 1 6.75 -0.99 30.71
C MET A 1 6.25 -1.09 29.28
N ALA A 2 6.73 -0.20 28.42
CA ALA A 2 6.18 0.03 27.09
C ALA A 2 7.15 -0.53 26.04
N CYS A 3 6.93 -1.78 25.65
CA CYS A 3 7.69 -2.40 24.55
C CYS A 3 6.77 -2.97 23.45
N TYR A 4 5.45 -2.69 23.48
CA TYR A 4 4.49 -3.33 22.56
C TYR A 4 3.29 -2.46 22.15
N GLU A 5 3.31 -1.14 22.33
CA GLU A 5 2.16 -0.25 21.98
C GLU A 5 2.31 0.52 20.65
N ASP A 6 3.34 0.23 19.84
CA ASP A 6 3.52 0.90 18.55
C ASP A 6 3.54 -0.14 17.42
N SER A 7 2.39 -0.78 17.17
CA SER A 7 2.19 -1.45 15.89
C SER A 7 2.24 -0.37 14.82
N THR A 8 3.36 -0.29 14.09
CA THR A 8 3.56 0.73 13.06
C THR A 8 2.41 0.67 12.04
N HIS A 9 1.89 1.81 11.60
CA HIS A 9 0.80 1.87 10.61
C HIS A 9 1.09 1.08 9.31
N SER A 10 2.35 0.71 9.06
CA SER A 10 2.80 -0.11 7.94
C SER A 10 2.63 -1.62 8.12
N GLU A 11 2.52 -2.13 9.34
CA GLU A 11 2.51 -3.59 9.63
C GLU A 11 1.49 -4.37 8.77
N PRO A 12 0.23 -3.91 8.58
CA PRO A 12 -0.76 -4.63 7.79
C PRO A 12 -0.40 -4.80 6.30
N PHE A 13 0.56 -4.01 5.80
CA PHE A 13 0.96 -3.97 4.39
C PHE A 13 2.32 -4.65 4.15
N GLU A 14 2.98 -5.19 5.18
CA GLU A 14 4.28 -5.83 5.02
C GLU A 14 4.22 -7.15 4.26
N ARG A 15 3.17 -7.94 4.48
CA ARG A 15 2.98 -9.27 3.89
C ARG A 15 1.62 -9.36 3.22
N ASN A 16 1.51 -10.24 2.21
CA ASN A 16 0.22 -10.52 1.60
C ASN A 16 -0.75 -11.11 2.62
N VAL A 17 -2.02 -10.75 2.46
CA VAL A 17 -3.12 -11.37 3.19
C VAL A 17 -3.09 -12.88 2.94
N PRO A 18 -3.19 -13.75 3.96
CA PRO A 18 -3.17 -15.20 3.77
C PRO A 18 -4.28 -15.66 2.82
N LYS A 19 -4.02 -16.68 1.99
CA LYS A 19 -5.04 -17.29 1.10
C LYS A 19 -6.25 -17.87 1.83
N SER A 20 -6.10 -18.16 3.13
CA SER A 20 -7.18 -18.61 4.00
C SER A 20 -8.12 -17.48 4.45
N PHE A 21 -7.76 -16.21 4.20
CA PHE A 21 -8.61 -15.08 4.56
C PHE A 21 -9.83 -15.04 3.63
N LYS A 22 -11.01 -15.13 4.24
CA LYS A 22 -12.28 -15.28 3.54
C LYS A 22 -12.50 -14.13 2.54
N ASP A 23 -12.92 -14.49 1.33
CA ASP A 23 -13.34 -13.59 0.24
C ASP A 23 -12.27 -12.62 -0.32
N TYR A 24 -11.09 -12.51 0.30
CA TYR A 24 -10.05 -11.55 -0.13
C TYR A 24 -9.61 -11.77 -1.58
N TYR A 25 -9.25 -13.00 -1.93
CA TYR A 25 -8.79 -13.34 -3.28
C TYR A 25 -9.94 -13.45 -4.31
N ALA A 26 -11.20 -13.42 -3.85
CA ALA A 26 -12.35 -13.30 -4.74
C ALA A 26 -12.62 -11.83 -5.12
N VAL A 27 -12.27 -10.89 -4.23
CA VAL A 27 -12.44 -9.44 -4.43
C VAL A 27 -11.19 -8.80 -5.04
N ILE A 28 -10.00 -9.21 -4.60
CA ILE A 28 -8.71 -8.60 -4.96
C ILE A 28 -7.98 -9.46 -5.98
N SER A 29 -7.91 -8.97 -7.22
CA SER A 29 -7.30 -9.68 -8.36
C SER A 29 -5.78 -9.71 -8.32
N HIS A 30 -5.15 -8.64 -7.80
CA HIS A 30 -3.69 -8.50 -7.76
C HIS A 30 -3.20 -8.15 -6.36
N PRO A 31 -3.12 -9.13 -5.44
CA PRO A 31 -2.55 -8.94 -4.11
C PRO A 31 -1.08 -8.52 -4.19
N ILE A 32 -0.70 -7.53 -3.40
CA ILE A 32 0.68 -7.06 -3.29
C ILE A 32 0.92 -6.46 -1.90
N CYS A 33 2.16 -6.58 -1.41
CA CYS A 33 2.60 -6.07 -0.12
C CYS A 33 4.01 -5.45 -0.24
N PHE A 34 4.46 -4.73 0.78
CA PHE A 34 5.76 -4.06 0.78
C PHE A 34 6.94 -5.03 0.65
N LYS A 35 6.84 -6.26 1.17
CA LYS A 35 7.89 -7.26 0.91
C LYS A 35 7.98 -7.67 -0.55
N ASN A 36 6.86 -7.78 -1.26
CA ASN A 36 6.90 -8.04 -2.70
C ASN A 36 7.56 -6.88 -3.44
N ILE A 37 7.18 -5.64 -3.12
CA ILE A 37 7.77 -4.43 -3.74
C ILE A 37 9.27 -4.36 -3.45
N ALA A 38 9.69 -4.62 -2.21
CA ALA A 38 11.10 -4.67 -1.83
C ALA A 38 11.88 -5.73 -2.63
N SER A 39 11.34 -6.95 -2.74
CA SER A 39 11.98 -8.00 -3.57
C SER A 39 12.07 -7.61 -5.04
N LYS A 40 11.06 -6.93 -5.61
CA LYS A 40 11.09 -6.43 -6.99
C LYS A 40 12.14 -5.34 -7.20
N ILE A 41 12.39 -4.50 -6.19
CA ILE A 41 13.49 -3.52 -6.21
C ILE A 41 14.83 -4.24 -6.19
N GLU A 42 15.03 -5.17 -5.26
CA GLU A 42 16.27 -5.96 -5.12
C GLU A 42 16.58 -6.80 -6.37
N GLY A 43 15.53 -7.31 -7.02
CA GLY A 43 15.61 -8.07 -8.27
C GLY A 43 15.77 -7.22 -9.54
N TYR A 44 15.83 -5.89 -9.42
CA TYR A 44 15.86 -4.97 -10.57
C TYR A 44 14.72 -5.20 -11.58
N GLU A 45 13.54 -5.56 -11.07
CA GLU A 45 12.38 -5.90 -11.89
C GLU A 45 11.68 -4.66 -12.43
N TYR A 46 11.70 -3.55 -11.67
CA TYR A 46 11.19 -2.26 -12.13
C TYR A 46 12.14 -1.63 -13.14
N LYS A 47 11.67 -1.46 -14.39
CA LYS A 47 12.42 -0.76 -15.46
C LYS A 47 12.19 0.73 -15.43
N THR A 48 11.07 1.16 -14.86
CA THR A 48 10.69 2.56 -14.79
C THR A 48 10.09 2.92 -13.42
N VAL A 49 10.25 4.17 -12.98
CA VAL A 49 9.65 4.67 -11.73
C VAL A 49 8.12 4.52 -11.72
N PRO A 50 7.38 4.76 -12.83
CA PRO A 50 5.95 4.50 -12.89
C PRO A 50 5.53 3.06 -12.54
N GLU A 51 6.33 2.04 -12.86
CA GLU A 51 6.00 0.65 -12.50
C GLU A 51 6.05 0.44 -10.98
N PHE A 52 7.05 1.02 -10.30
CA PHE A 52 7.11 1.02 -8.84
C PHE A 52 5.92 1.78 -8.23
N ILE A 53 5.59 2.96 -8.78
CA ILE A 53 4.44 3.75 -8.32
C ILE A 53 3.13 2.97 -8.51
N ALA A 54 2.97 2.23 -9.61
CA ALA A 54 1.79 1.42 -9.86
C ALA A 54 1.59 0.35 -8.78
N ASP A 55 2.66 -0.33 -8.37
CA ASP A 55 2.59 -1.33 -7.30
C ASP A 55 2.32 -0.69 -5.91
N MET A 56 2.92 0.47 -5.62
CA MET A 56 2.61 1.23 -4.40
C MET A 56 1.14 1.67 -4.36
N ASN A 57 0.61 2.19 -5.48
CA ASN A 57 -0.79 2.54 -5.62
C ASN A 57 -1.70 1.33 -5.37
N LEU A 58 -1.33 0.17 -5.87
CA LEU A 58 -2.10 -1.06 -5.76
C LEU A 58 -2.22 -1.54 -4.30
N VAL A 59 -1.19 -1.36 -3.46
CA VAL A 59 -1.28 -1.62 -2.01
C VAL A 59 -2.45 -0.87 -1.38
N PHE A 60 -2.55 0.45 -1.63
CA PHE A 60 -3.59 1.29 -1.05
C PHE A 60 -4.96 1.06 -1.69
N ALA A 61 -5.00 0.91 -3.02
CA ALA A 61 -6.23 0.63 -3.75
C ALA A 61 -6.86 -0.71 -3.33
N ASN A 62 -6.06 -1.76 -3.13
CA ASN A 62 -6.54 -3.04 -2.62
C ASN A 62 -7.09 -2.90 -1.20
N CYS A 63 -6.40 -2.14 -0.34
CA CYS A 63 -6.87 -1.89 1.01
C CYS A 63 -8.24 -1.21 1.01
N VAL A 64 -8.43 -0.15 0.22
CA VAL A 64 -9.72 0.56 0.13
C VAL A 64 -10.79 -0.29 -0.56
N SER A 65 -10.40 -1.14 -1.52
CA SER A 65 -11.33 -2.02 -2.23
C SER A 65 -11.89 -3.12 -1.34
N PHE A 66 -11.09 -3.68 -0.44
CA PHE A 66 -11.52 -4.77 0.43
C PHE A 66 -12.11 -4.28 1.76
N ASN A 67 -11.50 -3.27 2.38
CA ASN A 67 -11.84 -2.87 3.73
C ASN A 67 -12.92 -1.78 3.77
N PRO A 68 -13.80 -1.77 4.78
CA PRO A 68 -14.77 -0.70 4.97
C PRO A 68 -14.09 0.66 5.27
N SER A 69 -14.71 1.74 4.79
CA SER A 69 -14.32 3.12 5.13
C SER A 69 -14.28 3.33 6.64
N GLY A 70 -13.23 3.98 7.16
CA GLY A 70 -13.10 4.29 8.59
C GLY A 70 -12.64 3.13 9.48
N SER A 71 -12.44 1.93 8.91
CA SER A 71 -11.84 0.81 9.63
C SER A 71 -10.38 1.12 10.07
N PRO A 72 -9.86 0.48 11.13
CA PRO A 72 -8.49 0.72 11.59
C PRO A 72 -7.41 0.51 10.51
N ILE A 73 -7.62 -0.47 9.62
CA ILE A 73 -6.70 -0.75 8.51
C ILE A 73 -6.80 0.32 7.40
N GLU A 74 -8.00 0.84 7.10
CA GLU A 74 -8.17 1.95 6.15
C GLU A 74 -7.50 3.23 6.67
N LYS A 75 -7.64 3.52 7.97
CA LYS A 75 -6.95 4.63 8.64
C LYS A 75 -5.43 4.48 8.58
N SER A 76 -4.92 3.27 8.79
CA SER A 76 -3.48 2.97 8.69
C SER A 76 -2.99 3.12 7.24
N ALA A 77 -3.75 2.66 6.24
CA ALA A 77 -3.46 2.88 4.83
C ALA A 77 -3.37 4.37 4.50
N ARG A 78 -4.29 5.19 5.03
CA ARG A 78 -4.28 6.65 4.83
C ARG A 78 -3.03 7.30 5.42
N TYR A 79 -2.62 6.89 6.61
CA TYR A 79 -1.40 7.39 7.24
C TYR A 79 -0.16 7.08 6.37
N VAL A 80 0.01 5.81 5.97
CA VAL A 80 1.16 5.38 5.17
C VAL A 80 1.14 6.00 3.77
N TYR A 81 -0.04 6.12 3.15
CA TYR A 81 -0.22 6.81 1.87
C TYR A 81 0.23 8.28 1.94
N ASN A 82 -0.04 8.99 3.03
CA ASN A 82 0.40 10.38 3.19
C ASN A 82 1.92 10.51 3.31
N LEU A 83 2.59 9.56 3.98
CA LEU A 83 4.05 9.49 4.01
C LEU A 83 4.61 9.23 2.61
N TYR A 84 4.05 8.25 1.91
CA TYR A 84 4.40 7.94 0.53
C TYR A 84 4.24 9.15 -0.40
N LEU A 85 3.09 9.84 -0.35
CA LEU A 85 2.81 11.03 -1.15
C LEU A 85 3.80 12.17 -0.83
N THR A 86 4.20 12.33 0.43
CA THR A 86 5.23 13.30 0.84
C THR A 86 6.60 12.96 0.25
N ALA A 87 6.98 11.67 0.26
CA ALA A 87 8.20 11.20 -0.39
C ALA A 87 8.15 11.42 -1.91
N VAL A 88 7.04 11.11 -2.59
CA VAL A 88 6.89 11.35 -4.02
C VAL A 88 6.99 12.83 -4.36
N ARG A 89 6.34 13.72 -3.61
CA ARG A 89 6.40 15.17 -3.83
C ARG A 89 7.81 15.73 -3.72
N SER A 90 8.63 15.19 -2.82
CA SER A 90 9.99 15.66 -2.58
C SER A 90 11.03 15.02 -3.51
N GLN A 91 10.91 13.74 -3.81
CA GLN A 91 11.96 12.97 -4.52
C GLN A 91 11.57 12.58 -5.94
N LEU A 92 10.27 12.40 -6.22
CA LEU A 92 9.73 11.87 -7.48
C LEU A 92 8.71 12.84 -8.12
N LYS A 93 8.91 14.14 -7.93
CA LYS A 93 7.99 15.21 -8.38
C LYS A 93 7.52 15.06 -9.85
N PRO A 94 8.37 14.67 -10.82
CA PRO A 94 7.93 14.48 -12.21
C PRO A 94 6.85 13.39 -12.41
N PHE A 95 6.63 12.52 -11.41
CA PHE A 95 5.70 11.40 -11.47
C PHE A 95 4.49 11.59 -10.53
N LEU A 96 4.28 12.81 -10.01
CA LEU A 96 3.16 13.08 -9.09
C LEU A 96 1.80 12.80 -9.73
N ASP A 97 1.67 12.99 -11.05
CA ASP A 97 0.47 12.67 -11.83
C ASP A 97 0.19 11.16 -11.93
N LYS A 98 1.16 10.31 -11.58
CA LYS A 98 1.03 8.84 -11.56
C LYS A 98 0.59 8.31 -10.21
N VAL A 99 0.58 9.12 -9.15
CA VAL A 99 0.15 8.69 -7.81
C VAL A 99 -1.37 8.59 -7.77
N TRP A 100 -1.87 7.45 -7.31
CA TRP A 100 -3.31 7.23 -7.15
C TRP A 100 -3.88 8.18 -6.10
N CYS A 101 -4.96 8.89 -6.44
CA CYS A 101 -5.62 9.79 -5.51
C CYS A 101 -6.49 9.00 -4.53
N TYR A 102 -6.16 9.08 -3.25
CA TYR A 102 -6.94 8.45 -2.18
C TYR A 102 -8.37 8.99 -2.17
N SER A 103 -9.35 8.13 -2.46
CA SER A 103 -10.77 8.46 -2.39
C SER A 103 -11.47 7.46 -1.45
N PRO A 104 -12.01 7.89 -0.30
CA PRO A 104 -12.80 7.01 0.54
C PRO A 104 -14.06 6.58 -0.22
N LYS A 105 -14.49 5.32 -0.04
CA LYS A 105 -15.80 4.90 -0.53
C LYS A 105 -16.87 5.73 0.17
N ALA A 106 -17.77 6.31 -0.64
CA ALA A 106 -18.93 7.07 -0.18
C ALA A 106 -19.82 6.26 0.76
#